data_AF-A0A1H3ND46-F1
#
_entry.id   AF-A0A1H3ND46-F1
#
_cell.length_a   1.000
_cell.length_b   1.000
_cell.length_c   1.000
_cell.angle_alpha   90.00
_cell.angle_beta   90.00
_cell.angle_gamma   90.00
#
_symmetry.space_group_name_H-M   'P 1'
#
loop_
_entity.id
_entity.type
_entity.pdbx_description
1 polymer ?
#
loop_
_entity_poly.entity_id
_entity_poly.type
_entity_poly.pdbx_seq_one_letter_code
_entity_poly.pdbx_strand_id
1 'polypeptide(L)'
;MSVNTLGQFTTYVPTTATEIAGSVKANQLKVSADQLVDLNTQVNNADITLKNGGDININEKDNINLSQLSTPNGNINVKANGAIAVDKVTATAQVKLASLNADIKRLASSQADKNIVSQDLSLVSATGIGLSTLPLSIQTSTLSAAATSGDIYLTQQGNLNLKNLTTPANVQLTIKNGGLTGSATGTLKASQANANGNINVISGGNINMLTNNTQSDGVRTTTGSGVITYQAADTLNLGYLQSTEFGGGVKITAAKINDGITTGGNIEGSFIDIKSPSMNPTLVEQLIAEKILESALIKLNYQVVGGSLSNSRKFMSDLFVSQQQLSNSLKFDPTVGLKELVNIDLLK
;
A
#
# COMPACT_ATOMS: atom_id res chain seq x y z
N MET A 1 -14.20 -34.68 30.82
CA MET A 1 -14.17 -34.29 32.25
C MET A 1 -14.10 -32.77 32.28
N SER A 2 -15.10 -32.07 32.83
CA SER A 2 -15.10 -30.60 32.86
C SER A 2 -14.48 -30.14 34.17
N VAL A 3 -13.23 -29.72 34.14
CA VAL A 3 -12.58 -29.10 35.31
C VAL A 3 -13.03 -27.65 35.34
N ASN A 4 -13.98 -27.33 36.22
CA ASN A 4 -14.46 -25.97 36.45
C ASN A 4 -13.72 -25.44 37.68
N THR A 5 -12.61 -24.72 37.47
CA THR A 5 -11.83 -24.14 38.58
C THR A 5 -11.97 -22.62 38.57
N LEU A 6 -12.25 -22.06 39.74
CA LEU A 6 -12.23 -20.61 40.00
C LEU A 6 -10.78 -20.05 40.08
N GLY A 7 -9.79 -20.78 39.56
CA GLY A 7 -8.35 -20.50 39.70
C GLY A 7 -7.53 -20.86 38.46
N GLN A 8 -6.20 -20.97 38.63
CA GLN A 8 -5.25 -21.32 37.57
C GLN A 8 -5.31 -22.83 37.27
N PHE A 9 -5.69 -23.22 36.05
CA PHE A 9 -5.48 -24.58 35.56
C PHE A 9 -4.04 -24.70 35.06
N THR A 10 -3.18 -25.38 35.83
CA THR A 10 -1.80 -25.69 35.44
C THR A 10 -1.74 -27.15 35.02
N THR A 11 -1.51 -27.42 33.74
CA THR A 11 -1.11 -28.76 33.30
C THR A 11 0.37 -28.75 32.93
N TYR A 12 1.15 -29.53 33.68
CA TYR A 12 2.45 -29.99 33.22
C TYR A 12 2.21 -31.31 32.50
N VAL A 13 2.14 -31.28 31.16
CA VAL A 13 1.99 -32.51 30.38
C VAL A 13 3.32 -32.83 29.71
N PRO A 14 4.11 -33.78 30.26
CA PRO A 14 5.42 -34.11 29.72
C PRO A 14 5.36 -34.80 28.34
N THR A 15 4.18 -35.23 27.87
CA THR A 15 3.96 -35.83 26.54
C THR A 15 2.54 -35.53 26.04
N THR A 16 2.42 -34.80 24.92
CA THR A 16 1.18 -34.50 24.14
C THR A 16 -0.13 -34.48 24.93
N ALA A 17 -0.58 -33.28 25.31
CA ALA A 17 -1.92 -33.08 25.83
C ALA A 17 -2.92 -33.08 24.67
N THR A 18 -3.44 -34.25 24.30
CA THR A 18 -4.61 -34.34 23.42
C THR A 18 -5.84 -34.59 24.29
N GLU A 19 -6.48 -33.54 24.80
CA GLU A 19 -7.82 -33.70 25.37
C GLU A 19 -8.86 -33.77 24.24
N ILE A 20 -9.03 -34.97 23.68
CA ILE A 20 -10.23 -35.31 22.94
C ILE A 20 -11.34 -35.52 23.98
N ALA A 21 -12.35 -34.63 23.96
CA ALA A 21 -13.59 -34.60 24.76
C ALA A 21 -13.60 -33.78 26.08
N GLY A 22 -13.36 -32.47 25.96
CA GLY A 22 -13.68 -31.51 27.01
C GLY A 22 -13.46 -30.06 26.56
N SER A 23 -14.23 -29.12 27.11
CA SER A 23 -13.91 -27.69 27.05
C SER A 23 -13.22 -27.33 28.37
N VAL A 24 -12.00 -26.78 28.29
CA VAL A 24 -11.27 -26.28 29.47
C VAL A 24 -11.93 -24.99 29.92
N LYS A 25 -12.47 -24.95 31.14
CA LYS A 25 -13.12 -23.76 31.70
C LYS A 25 -12.37 -23.28 32.94
N ALA A 26 -11.87 -22.05 32.86
CA ALA A 26 -11.11 -21.45 33.93
C ALA A 26 -11.09 -19.93 33.75
N ASN A 27 -10.78 -19.19 34.80
CA ASN A 27 -10.45 -17.78 34.61
C ASN A 27 -9.09 -17.63 33.90
N GLN A 28 -8.10 -18.42 34.31
CA GLN A 28 -6.75 -18.39 33.79
C GLN A 28 -6.29 -19.79 33.39
N LEU A 29 -5.83 -19.91 32.15
CA LEU A 29 -5.20 -21.10 31.60
C LEU A 29 -3.69 -20.89 31.52
N LYS A 30 -2.91 -21.73 32.20
CA LYS A 30 -1.45 -21.75 32.09
C LYS A 30 -0.96 -23.13 31.65
N VAL A 31 -0.31 -23.20 30.50
CA VAL A 31 0.16 -24.46 29.91
C VAL A 31 1.64 -24.35 29.54
N SER A 32 2.42 -25.33 29.98
CA SER A 32 3.76 -25.58 29.46
C SER A 32 3.82 -27.00 28.93
N ALA A 33 4.03 -27.13 27.62
CA ALA A 33 4.05 -28.41 26.93
C ALA A 33 5.30 -28.52 26.06
N ASP A 34 5.59 -29.74 25.60
CA ASP A 34 6.77 -29.99 24.79
C ASP A 34 6.57 -29.52 23.34
N GLN A 35 5.50 -29.97 22.68
CA GLN A 35 5.33 -29.83 21.22
C GLN A 35 3.92 -29.46 20.73
N LEU A 36 2.84 -29.78 21.43
CA LEU A 36 1.49 -29.56 20.91
C LEU A 36 0.55 -29.15 22.03
N VAL A 37 -0.26 -28.14 21.74
CA VAL A 37 -1.45 -27.78 22.51
C VAL A 37 -2.61 -27.65 21.52
N ASP A 38 -3.66 -28.43 21.73
CA ASP A 38 -4.91 -28.33 20.98
C ASP A 38 -6.07 -28.37 21.96
N LEU A 39 -6.73 -27.23 22.16
CA LEU A 39 -7.71 -27.04 23.23
C LEU A 39 -8.97 -26.33 22.73
N ASN A 40 -10.12 -26.86 23.14
CA ASN A 40 -11.36 -26.08 23.18
C ASN A 40 -11.46 -25.43 24.56
N THR A 41 -11.66 -24.12 24.62
CA THR A 41 -11.58 -23.36 25.87
C THR A 41 -12.84 -22.51 26.11
N GLN A 42 -13.07 -22.22 27.37
CA GLN A 42 -13.89 -21.12 27.85
C GLN A 42 -13.10 -20.40 28.95
N VAL A 43 -12.11 -19.61 28.55
CA VAL A 43 -11.16 -18.96 29.48
C VAL A 43 -10.96 -17.49 29.19
N ASN A 44 -10.83 -16.69 30.25
CA ASN A 44 -10.60 -15.26 30.11
C ASN A 44 -9.16 -14.94 29.71
N ASN A 45 -8.18 -15.72 30.21
CA ASN A 45 -6.76 -15.49 29.98
C ASN A 45 -6.02 -16.79 29.63
N ALA A 46 -5.16 -16.74 28.61
CA ALA A 46 -4.25 -17.83 28.25
C ALA A 46 -2.78 -17.40 28.28
N ASP A 47 -1.97 -18.24 28.94
CA ASP A 47 -0.51 -18.23 28.99
C ASP A 47 -0.01 -19.63 28.60
N ILE A 48 0.45 -19.79 27.35
CA ILE A 48 0.85 -21.08 26.79
C ILE A 48 2.23 -20.97 26.16
N THR A 49 3.15 -21.83 26.58
CA THR A 49 4.51 -21.89 26.04
C THR A 49 4.89 -23.33 25.68
N LEU A 50 5.33 -23.53 24.44
CA LEU A 50 5.92 -24.79 23.96
C LEU A 50 7.44 -24.74 24.06
N LYS A 51 8.06 -25.84 24.50
CA LYS A 51 9.52 -25.90 24.73
C LYS A 51 10.32 -26.28 23.49
N ASN A 52 9.87 -27.29 22.76
CA ASN A 52 10.60 -27.90 21.65
C ASN A 52 9.92 -27.68 20.29
N GLY A 53 8.88 -26.85 20.23
CA GLY A 53 8.23 -26.49 18.98
C GLY A 53 6.76 -26.86 18.87
N GLY A 54 6.32 -27.03 17.62
CA GLY A 54 4.98 -27.47 17.22
C GLY A 54 3.86 -26.49 17.55
N ASP A 55 2.61 -26.91 17.35
CA ASP A 55 1.50 -26.00 17.16
C ASP A 55 0.74 -25.68 18.46
N ILE A 56 0.23 -24.45 18.55
CA ILE A 56 -0.78 -24.06 19.54
C ILE A 56 -2.09 -23.81 18.80
N ASN A 57 -3.10 -24.61 19.07
CA ASN A 57 -4.44 -24.48 18.54
C ASN A 57 -5.42 -24.22 19.69
N ILE A 58 -6.14 -23.10 19.63
CA ILE A 58 -7.15 -22.71 20.62
C ILE A 58 -8.46 -22.41 19.91
N ASN A 59 -9.52 -23.06 20.34
CA ASN A 59 -10.90 -22.74 19.96
C ASN A 59 -11.66 -22.25 21.20
N GLU A 60 -11.76 -20.94 21.32
CA GLU A 60 -12.39 -20.24 22.43
C GLU A 60 -13.88 -19.99 22.16
N LYS A 61 -14.71 -20.33 23.14
CA LYS A 61 -16.17 -20.23 23.06
C LYS A 61 -16.69 -18.80 23.22
N ASP A 62 -15.98 -17.94 23.95
CA ASP A 62 -16.34 -16.54 24.13
C ASP A 62 -15.17 -15.61 23.81
N ASN A 63 -14.71 -14.77 24.74
CA ASN A 63 -13.62 -13.82 24.54
C ASN A 63 -12.36 -14.30 25.27
N ILE A 64 -11.18 -13.90 24.79
CA ILE A 64 -9.92 -14.34 25.38
C ILE A 64 -8.84 -13.26 25.32
N ASN A 65 -8.11 -13.15 26.44
CA ASN A 65 -6.88 -12.39 26.56
C ASN A 65 -5.68 -13.33 26.38
N LEU A 66 -4.93 -13.14 25.30
CA LEU A 66 -3.68 -13.84 25.03
C LEU A 66 -2.55 -13.14 25.79
N SER A 67 -2.33 -13.58 27.03
CA SER A 67 -1.32 -12.99 27.91
C SER A 67 0.09 -13.33 27.41
N GLN A 68 0.29 -14.60 27.07
CA GLN A 68 1.47 -15.06 26.34
C GLN A 68 1.11 -16.31 25.54
N LEU A 69 1.37 -16.34 24.24
CA LEU A 69 1.44 -17.60 23.48
C LEU A 69 2.82 -17.67 22.82
N SER A 70 3.53 -18.80 22.95
CA SER A 70 4.86 -18.94 22.35
C SER A 70 5.15 -20.35 21.86
N THR A 71 5.62 -20.45 20.61
CA THR A 71 6.20 -21.67 20.05
C THR A 71 7.50 -21.36 19.27
N PRO A 72 8.58 -22.14 19.46
CA PRO A 72 9.85 -21.92 18.75
C PRO A 72 9.83 -22.17 17.24
N ASN A 73 9.01 -23.09 16.74
CA ASN A 73 9.03 -23.50 15.32
C ASN A 73 7.68 -23.92 14.72
N GLY A 74 6.58 -23.78 15.48
CA GLY A 74 5.25 -24.11 15.00
C GLY A 74 4.37 -22.90 14.76
N ASN A 75 3.11 -23.18 14.45
CA ASN A 75 2.08 -22.19 14.20
C ASN A 75 1.28 -21.92 15.48
N ILE A 76 0.69 -20.73 15.54
CA ILE A 76 -0.30 -20.39 16.56
C ILE A 76 -1.62 -20.06 15.85
N ASN A 77 -2.64 -20.87 16.10
CA ASN A 77 -3.98 -20.70 15.57
C ASN A 77 -4.94 -20.46 16.74
N VAL A 78 -5.52 -19.27 16.82
CA VAL A 78 -6.56 -18.94 17.80
C VAL A 78 -7.82 -18.52 17.08
N LYS A 79 -8.91 -19.21 17.39
CA LYS A 79 -10.26 -18.87 16.97
C LYS A 79 -11.08 -18.57 18.21
N ALA A 80 -11.69 -17.40 18.27
CA ALA A 80 -12.59 -17.02 19.35
C ALA A 80 -13.95 -16.63 18.78
N ASN A 81 -15.02 -17.02 19.46
CA ASN A 81 -16.36 -16.58 19.07
C ASN A 81 -16.57 -15.08 19.37
N GLY A 82 -15.92 -14.56 20.41
CA GLY A 82 -15.90 -13.16 20.82
C GLY A 82 -14.56 -12.48 20.53
N ALA A 83 -14.24 -11.46 21.33
CA ALA A 83 -13.05 -10.63 21.13
C ALA A 83 -11.75 -11.38 21.47
N ILE A 84 -10.68 -11.04 20.75
CA ILE A 84 -9.32 -11.48 21.08
C ILE A 84 -8.51 -10.25 21.49
N ALA A 85 -8.09 -10.18 22.75
CA ALA A 85 -7.15 -9.16 23.20
C ALA A 85 -5.75 -9.77 23.30
N VAL A 86 -4.75 -9.09 22.73
CA VAL A 86 -3.40 -9.61 22.59
C VAL A 86 -2.44 -8.79 23.46
N ASP A 87 -1.78 -9.45 24.41
CA ASP A 87 -0.60 -8.89 25.05
C ASP A 87 0.65 -9.33 24.30
N LYS A 88 0.92 -10.64 24.23
CA LYS A 88 2.10 -11.18 23.55
C LYS A 88 1.86 -12.53 22.89
N VAL A 89 2.15 -12.62 21.60
CA VAL A 89 2.09 -13.84 20.79
C VAL A 89 3.36 -13.92 19.95
N THR A 90 4.06 -15.05 20.02
CA THR A 90 5.34 -15.23 19.33
C THR A 90 5.42 -16.61 18.69
N ALA A 91 5.49 -16.65 17.38
CA ALA A 91 5.80 -17.84 16.60
C ALA A 91 6.90 -17.49 15.61
N THR A 92 7.75 -18.44 15.23
CA THR A 92 8.71 -18.21 14.13
C THR A 92 8.10 -18.54 12.77
N ALA A 93 6.96 -19.25 12.73
CA ALA A 93 6.20 -19.55 11.53
C ALA A 93 4.95 -18.65 11.42
N GLN A 94 3.75 -19.22 11.38
CA GLN A 94 2.50 -18.47 11.19
C GLN A 94 1.79 -18.17 12.51
N VAL A 95 1.20 -16.98 12.59
CA VAL A 95 0.16 -16.66 13.57
C VAL A 95 -1.15 -16.37 12.83
N LYS A 96 -2.22 -17.07 13.22
CA LYS A 96 -3.58 -16.87 12.73
C LYS A 96 -4.52 -16.59 13.88
N LEU A 97 -5.11 -15.41 13.88
CA LEU A 97 -6.13 -15.02 14.87
C LEU A 97 -7.45 -14.75 14.14
N ALA A 98 -8.53 -15.38 14.60
CA ALA A 98 -9.87 -15.22 14.05
C ALA A 98 -10.89 -14.91 15.16
N SER A 99 -11.41 -13.68 15.18
CA SER A 99 -12.55 -13.28 15.99
C SER A 99 -13.82 -13.32 15.15
N LEU A 100 -14.78 -14.16 15.51
CA LEU A 100 -15.96 -14.40 14.68
C LEU A 100 -17.05 -13.33 14.81
N ASN A 101 -17.20 -12.72 15.98
CA ASN A 101 -18.27 -11.74 16.24
C ASN A 101 -17.78 -10.43 16.87
N ALA A 102 -16.47 -10.23 16.99
CA ALA A 102 -15.91 -9.04 17.64
C ALA A 102 -14.56 -8.61 17.03
N ASP A 103 -13.77 -7.88 17.81
CA ASP A 103 -12.51 -7.27 17.42
C ASP A 103 -11.30 -8.15 17.79
N ILE A 104 -10.19 -7.91 17.09
CA ILE A 104 -8.86 -8.33 17.53
C ILE A 104 -8.11 -7.08 17.94
N LYS A 105 -7.75 -6.92 19.21
CA LYS A 105 -7.14 -5.68 19.72
C LYS A 105 -5.91 -5.94 20.57
N ARG A 106 -5.09 -4.89 20.75
CA ARG A 106 -4.06 -4.89 21.79
C ARG A 106 -4.74 -4.89 23.16
N LEU A 107 -4.24 -5.70 24.08
CA LEU A 107 -4.69 -5.67 25.47
C LEU A 107 -4.36 -4.30 26.08
N ALA A 108 -5.33 -3.67 26.74
CA ALA A 108 -5.18 -2.29 27.23
C ALA A 108 -4.01 -2.11 28.21
N SER A 109 -3.70 -3.15 29.00
CA SER A 109 -2.58 -3.17 29.93
C SER A 109 -1.24 -3.58 29.31
N SER A 110 -1.21 -3.90 28.01
CA SER A 110 -0.03 -4.43 27.34
C SER A 110 1.13 -3.44 27.38
N GLN A 111 2.26 -3.91 27.89
CA GLN A 111 3.54 -3.19 27.87
C GLN A 111 4.49 -3.78 26.82
N ALA A 112 4.03 -4.72 26.00
CA ALA A 112 4.86 -5.36 25.00
C ALA A 112 5.21 -4.36 23.88
N ASP A 113 6.49 -4.29 23.53
CA ASP A 113 6.95 -3.52 22.37
C ASP A 113 6.27 -3.99 21.08
N LYS A 114 6.03 -5.31 20.98
CA LYS A 114 5.38 -6.01 19.88
C LYS A 114 4.38 -6.99 20.47
N ASN A 115 3.11 -6.87 20.11
CA ASN A 115 2.09 -7.80 20.57
C ASN A 115 2.14 -9.11 19.81
N ILE A 116 2.46 -9.06 18.51
CA ILE A 116 2.56 -10.26 17.67
C ILE A 116 3.89 -10.24 16.93
N VAL A 117 4.62 -11.34 17.05
CA VAL A 117 5.84 -11.59 16.27
C VAL A 117 5.65 -12.90 15.50
N SER A 118 5.77 -12.84 14.18
CA SER A 118 5.65 -14.01 13.30
C SER A 118 6.38 -13.82 11.97
N GLN A 119 6.50 -14.89 11.18
CA GLN A 119 6.90 -14.76 9.78
C GLN A 119 5.67 -14.39 8.93
N ASP A 120 4.55 -15.09 9.14
CA ASP A 120 3.28 -14.82 8.47
C ASP A 120 2.21 -14.48 9.51
N LEU A 121 1.42 -13.44 9.25
CA LEU A 121 0.33 -13.02 10.12
C LEU A 121 -0.99 -12.95 9.34
N SER A 122 -1.97 -13.69 9.81
CA SER A 122 -3.36 -13.65 9.33
C SER A 122 -4.29 -13.19 10.45
N LEU A 123 -4.95 -12.06 10.26
CA LEU A 123 -5.94 -11.53 11.20
C LEU A 123 -7.31 -11.45 10.51
N VAL A 124 -8.32 -12.05 11.14
CA VAL A 124 -9.71 -11.96 10.67
C VAL A 124 -10.60 -11.57 11.83
N SER A 125 -11.33 -10.47 11.71
CA SER A 125 -12.23 -9.97 12.75
C SER A 125 -13.60 -9.62 12.16
N ALA A 126 -14.62 -9.58 13.01
CA ALA A 126 -15.93 -9.12 12.59
C ALA A 126 -16.07 -7.61 12.67
N THR A 127 -15.50 -6.97 13.70
CA THR A 127 -15.76 -5.55 14.02
C THR A 127 -14.55 -4.63 13.98
N GLY A 128 -13.34 -5.15 13.77
CA GLY A 128 -12.15 -4.32 13.63
C GLY A 128 -10.88 -4.98 14.17
N ILE A 129 -9.75 -4.40 13.80
CA ILE A 129 -8.42 -4.84 14.22
C ILE A 129 -7.66 -3.67 14.81
N GLY A 130 -7.33 -3.71 16.09
CA GLY A 130 -6.69 -2.60 16.80
C GLY A 130 -7.63 -1.39 16.99
N LEU A 131 -7.10 -0.35 17.64
CA LEU A 131 -7.83 0.89 17.92
C LEU A 131 -6.99 2.10 17.52
N SER A 132 -7.62 3.24 17.21
CA SER A 132 -6.91 4.47 16.82
C SER A 132 -5.97 5.00 17.91
N THR A 133 -6.40 4.91 19.16
CA THR A 133 -5.61 5.31 20.35
C THR A 133 -4.63 4.23 20.79
N LEU A 134 -4.89 2.98 20.39
CA LEU A 134 -4.15 1.81 20.83
C LEU A 134 -3.97 0.82 19.68
N PRO A 135 -3.16 1.15 18.64
CA PRO A 135 -2.94 0.26 17.51
C PRO A 135 -2.34 -1.07 17.98
N LEU A 136 -2.67 -2.15 17.27
CA LEU A 136 -2.04 -3.46 17.53
C LEU A 136 -0.62 -3.45 16.96
N SER A 137 0.39 -3.63 17.81
CA SER A 137 1.78 -3.64 17.36
C SER A 137 2.22 -5.03 16.92
N ILE A 138 2.79 -5.11 15.73
CA ILE A 138 3.16 -6.36 15.08
C ILE A 138 4.60 -6.26 14.55
N GLN A 139 5.27 -7.41 14.43
CA GLN A 139 6.46 -7.60 13.63
C GLN A 139 6.25 -8.89 12.84
N THR A 140 5.85 -8.73 11.58
CA THR A 140 5.65 -9.86 10.66
C THR A 140 6.31 -9.60 9.32
N SER A 141 6.80 -10.65 8.67
CA SER A 141 7.33 -10.53 7.31
C SER A 141 6.21 -10.43 6.29
N THR A 142 5.10 -11.18 6.47
CA THR A 142 3.90 -11.03 5.64
C THR A 142 2.63 -10.79 6.45
N LEU A 143 1.73 -9.95 5.92
CA LEU A 143 0.46 -9.61 6.58
C LEU A 143 -0.74 -9.80 5.64
N SER A 144 -1.75 -10.48 6.14
CA SER A 144 -3.13 -10.40 5.66
C SER A 144 -4.05 -10.06 6.82
N ALA A 145 -4.79 -8.96 6.72
CA ALA A 145 -5.74 -8.55 7.76
C ALA A 145 -7.09 -8.18 7.15
N ALA A 146 -8.16 -8.70 7.72
CA ALA A 146 -9.53 -8.47 7.27
C ALA A 146 -10.47 -8.19 8.45
N ALA A 147 -11.29 -7.15 8.32
CA ALA A 147 -12.40 -6.88 9.21
C ALA A 147 -13.70 -6.80 8.40
N THR A 148 -14.73 -7.52 8.82
CA THR A 148 -16.05 -7.48 8.14
C THR A 148 -16.73 -6.13 8.30
N SER A 149 -16.52 -5.48 9.45
CA SER A 149 -16.96 -4.13 9.78
C SER A 149 -15.89 -3.46 10.66
N GLY A 150 -15.91 -2.13 10.74
CA GLY A 150 -15.01 -1.35 11.59
C GLY A 150 -13.55 -1.29 11.15
N ASP A 151 -12.75 -0.49 11.85
CA ASP A 151 -11.46 -0.04 11.35
C ASP A 151 -10.32 -1.06 11.55
N ILE A 152 -9.21 -0.85 10.83
CA ILE A 152 -7.95 -1.57 11.03
C ILE A 152 -6.85 -0.57 11.41
N TYR A 153 -6.28 -0.72 12.61
CA TYR A 153 -5.21 0.09 13.20
C TYR A 153 -4.03 -0.79 13.62
N LEU A 154 -2.95 -0.77 12.83
CA LEU A 154 -1.76 -1.61 13.02
C LEU A 154 -0.49 -0.75 13.09
N THR A 155 0.47 -1.16 13.92
CA THR A 155 1.84 -0.65 13.91
C THR A 155 2.82 -1.79 13.68
N GLN A 156 3.38 -1.87 12.49
CA GLN A 156 4.41 -2.82 12.10
C GLN A 156 5.81 -2.30 12.44
N GLN A 157 6.68 -3.20 12.88
CA GLN A 157 8.11 -2.96 13.04
C GLN A 157 8.92 -3.74 12.02
N GLY A 158 9.87 -3.09 11.36
CA GLY A 158 10.66 -3.70 10.30
C GLY A 158 9.93 -3.78 8.96
N ASN A 159 10.53 -4.48 8.01
CA ASN A 159 9.99 -4.63 6.66
C ASN A 159 8.70 -5.45 6.68
N LEU A 160 7.78 -5.14 5.76
CA LEU A 160 6.53 -5.86 5.60
C LEU A 160 6.21 -6.12 4.13
N ASN A 161 5.81 -7.35 3.84
CA ASN A 161 5.11 -7.71 2.63
C ASN A 161 3.59 -7.81 2.92
N LEU A 162 2.85 -6.81 2.49
CA LEU A 162 1.41 -6.75 2.66
C LEU A 162 0.71 -7.50 1.53
N LYS A 163 0.04 -8.61 1.89
CA LYS A 163 -0.79 -9.38 0.96
C LYS A 163 -2.18 -8.76 0.83
N ASN A 164 -2.83 -8.48 1.95
CA ASN A 164 -4.18 -7.94 1.96
C ASN A 164 -4.48 -7.12 3.21
N LEU A 165 -5.28 -6.07 3.03
CA LEU A 165 -5.84 -5.25 4.10
C LEU A 165 -7.27 -4.86 3.70
N THR A 166 -8.27 -5.55 4.24
CA THR A 166 -9.68 -5.36 3.83
C THR A 166 -10.56 -4.95 4.99
N THR A 167 -11.25 -3.84 4.85
CA THR A 167 -12.38 -3.45 5.70
C THR A 167 -13.26 -2.46 4.93
N PRO A 168 -14.59 -2.42 5.18
CA PRO A 168 -15.44 -1.34 4.68
C PRO A 168 -15.17 0.03 5.34
N ALA A 169 -14.43 0.08 6.45
CA ALA A 169 -14.15 1.30 7.21
C ALA A 169 -12.72 1.84 6.98
N ASN A 170 -12.09 2.46 7.99
CA ASN A 170 -10.77 3.06 7.86
C ASN A 170 -9.65 2.05 8.08
N VAL A 171 -8.51 2.32 7.44
CA VAL A 171 -7.29 1.54 7.57
C VAL A 171 -6.13 2.46 7.87
N GLN A 172 -5.47 2.24 9.00
CA GLN A 172 -4.23 2.87 9.40
C GLN A 172 -3.18 1.78 9.67
N LEU A 173 -2.12 1.76 8.84
CA LEU A 173 -0.97 0.88 9.01
C LEU A 173 0.29 1.73 9.08
N THR A 174 0.90 1.79 10.27
CA THR A 174 2.16 2.49 10.49
C THR A 174 3.33 1.52 10.40
N ILE A 175 4.37 1.83 9.61
CA ILE A 175 5.59 1.03 9.52
C ILE A 175 6.73 1.76 10.23
N LYS A 176 7.31 1.15 11.25
CA LYS A 176 8.47 1.68 12.00
C LYS A 176 9.73 0.93 11.62
N ASN A 177 10.81 1.65 11.35
CA ASN A 177 12.15 1.08 11.10
C ASN A 177 12.19 0.00 9.99
N GLY A 178 11.43 0.19 8.92
CA GLY A 178 11.41 -0.71 7.76
C GLY A 178 10.56 -0.18 6.60
N GLY A 179 10.50 -0.94 5.51
CA GLY A 179 9.73 -0.62 4.30
C GLY A 179 8.49 -1.49 4.10
N LEU A 180 7.58 -1.03 3.24
CA LEU A 180 6.38 -1.77 2.82
C LEU A 180 6.53 -2.22 1.37
N THR A 181 6.21 -3.50 1.12
CA THR A 181 6.17 -4.14 -0.20
C THR A 181 4.86 -4.91 -0.33
N GLY A 182 4.36 -5.18 -1.54
CA GLY A 182 3.18 -6.04 -1.77
C GLY A 182 2.06 -5.42 -2.61
N SER A 183 1.32 -6.29 -3.30
CA SER A 183 0.21 -5.96 -4.20
C SER A 183 -1.12 -6.12 -3.46
N ALA A 184 -1.67 -5.04 -2.89
CA ALA A 184 -3.02 -5.10 -2.36
C ALA A 184 -4.03 -5.17 -3.52
N THR A 185 -4.87 -6.21 -3.54
CA THR A 185 -6.01 -6.33 -4.46
C THR A 185 -7.17 -5.40 -4.10
N GLY A 186 -7.03 -4.60 -3.03
CA GLY A 186 -7.94 -3.54 -2.62
C GLY A 186 -7.22 -2.18 -2.56
N THR A 187 -8.00 -1.10 -2.58
CA THR A 187 -7.51 0.29 -2.54
C THR A 187 -6.57 0.51 -1.36
N LEU A 188 -5.26 0.54 -1.62
CA LEU A 188 -4.28 0.98 -0.65
C LEU A 188 -4.40 2.50 -0.52
N LYS A 189 -5.22 2.97 0.42
CA LYS A 189 -5.23 4.38 0.82
C LYS A 189 -3.94 4.65 1.58
N ALA A 190 -2.85 4.88 0.88
CA ALA A 190 -1.56 5.22 1.47
C ALA A 190 -1.48 6.69 1.92
N SER A 191 -2.62 7.28 2.32
CA SER A 191 -2.65 8.51 3.10
C SER A 191 -2.11 8.34 4.52
N GLN A 192 -1.62 7.14 4.89
CA GLN A 192 -1.15 6.78 6.23
C GLN A 192 0.10 5.88 6.24
N ALA A 193 0.76 5.68 5.10
CA ALA A 193 2.09 5.05 5.08
C ALA A 193 3.13 6.09 5.53
N ASN A 194 3.28 6.30 6.83
CA ASN A 194 4.43 7.00 7.39
C ASN A 194 5.52 5.97 7.64
N ALA A 195 6.44 5.81 6.70
CA ALA A 195 7.62 4.97 6.85
C ALA A 195 8.86 5.86 6.97
N ASN A 196 9.75 5.56 7.93
CA ASN A 196 11.10 6.16 8.03
C ASN A 196 12.06 5.60 6.95
N GLY A 197 11.55 5.20 5.78
CA GLY A 197 12.27 4.53 4.71
C GLY A 197 11.45 4.45 3.42
N ASN A 198 11.93 3.68 2.44
CA ASN A 198 11.30 3.62 1.11
C ASN A 198 9.89 3.02 1.18
N ILE A 199 8.93 3.72 0.59
CA ILE A 199 7.58 3.22 0.35
C ILE A 199 7.54 2.76 -1.11
N ASN A 200 7.40 1.45 -1.35
CA ASN A 200 7.23 0.90 -2.69
C ASN A 200 5.79 0.38 -2.85
N VAL A 201 4.96 1.15 -3.54
CA VAL A 201 3.55 0.77 -3.81
C VAL A 201 3.46 0.24 -5.22
N ILE A 202 3.20 -1.07 -5.37
CA ILE A 202 3.02 -1.74 -6.65
C ILE A 202 1.60 -2.27 -6.73
N SER A 203 0.81 -1.82 -7.72
CA SER A 203 -0.58 -2.25 -7.91
C SER A 203 -0.85 -2.64 -9.37
N GLY A 204 -1.68 -3.67 -9.60
CA GLY A 204 -2.27 -3.92 -10.92
C GLY A 204 -3.39 -2.94 -11.29
N GLY A 205 -3.88 -2.15 -10.32
CA GLY A 205 -4.95 -1.17 -10.49
C GLY A 205 -4.57 0.23 -9.98
N ASN A 206 -5.57 1.10 -9.82
CA ASN A 206 -5.34 2.50 -9.42
C ASN A 206 -4.65 2.63 -8.05
N ILE A 207 -3.80 3.63 -7.91
CA ILE A 207 -3.12 4.00 -6.65
C ILE A 207 -3.52 5.43 -6.30
N ASN A 208 -4.17 5.67 -5.16
CA ASN A 208 -4.55 7.02 -4.72
C ASN A 208 -3.80 7.41 -3.45
N MET A 209 -2.93 8.40 -3.55
CA MET A 209 -2.08 8.95 -2.48
C MET A 209 -2.56 10.36 -2.11
N LEU A 210 -2.98 10.57 -0.85
CA LEU A 210 -3.23 11.88 -0.28
C LEU A 210 -2.09 12.18 0.69
N THR A 211 -1.19 13.12 0.34
CA THR A 211 0.05 13.38 1.09
C THR A 211 0.16 14.86 1.43
N ASN A 212 0.59 15.19 2.64
CA ASN A 212 0.80 16.56 3.14
C ASN A 212 2.25 16.80 3.59
N ASN A 213 3.20 15.95 3.18
CA ASN A 213 4.60 16.10 3.58
C ASN A 213 5.61 15.63 2.52
N THR A 214 6.83 16.14 2.66
CA THR A 214 8.00 15.98 1.81
C THR A 214 8.38 14.52 1.58
N GLN A 215 8.16 14.00 0.37
CA GLN A 215 8.85 12.79 -0.07
C GLN A 215 10.35 13.11 -0.16
N SER A 216 11.16 12.39 0.61
CA SER A 216 12.60 12.32 0.38
C SER A 216 12.90 11.29 -0.71
N ASP A 217 14.12 11.35 -1.25
CA ASP A 217 14.69 10.39 -2.19
C ASP A 217 14.35 8.93 -1.82
N GLY A 218 13.93 8.13 -2.81
CA GLY A 218 13.68 6.68 -2.67
C GLY A 218 12.24 6.16 -2.67
N VAL A 219 11.20 7.00 -2.81
CA VAL A 219 9.80 6.52 -2.97
C VAL A 219 9.49 6.19 -4.42
N ARG A 220 9.09 4.93 -4.66
CA ARG A 220 8.72 4.39 -5.99
C ARG A 220 7.28 3.91 -5.96
N THR A 221 6.45 4.43 -6.86
CA THR A 221 5.07 3.98 -7.05
C THR A 221 4.94 3.45 -8.46
N THR A 222 4.57 2.17 -8.60
CA THR A 222 4.33 1.59 -9.92
C THR A 222 2.93 1.00 -10.04
N THR A 223 2.30 1.21 -11.19
CA THR A 223 1.01 0.60 -11.55
C THR A 223 1.15 -0.16 -12.87
N GLY A 224 0.34 -1.20 -13.09
CA GLY A 224 0.16 -1.83 -14.40
C GLY A 224 -0.55 -0.89 -15.38
N SER A 225 -1.79 -1.23 -15.75
CA SER A 225 -2.68 -0.39 -16.58
C SER A 225 -3.52 0.61 -15.78
N GLY A 226 -3.35 0.64 -14.45
CA GLY A 226 -4.07 1.56 -13.55
C GLY A 226 -3.56 3.01 -13.58
N VAL A 227 -4.21 3.86 -12.80
CA VAL A 227 -3.90 5.28 -12.64
C VAL A 227 -3.30 5.57 -11.27
N ILE A 228 -2.12 6.20 -11.23
CA ILE A 228 -1.51 6.76 -10.01
C ILE A 228 -2.08 8.17 -9.81
N THR A 229 -2.75 8.45 -8.70
CA THR A 229 -3.23 9.78 -8.31
C THR A 229 -2.53 10.25 -7.05
N TYR A 230 -1.82 11.37 -7.12
CA TYR A 230 -1.19 12.04 -5.97
C TYR A 230 -1.91 13.38 -5.72
N GLN A 231 -2.30 13.64 -4.47
CA GLN A 231 -2.90 14.90 -4.06
C GLN A 231 -2.22 15.46 -2.80
N ALA A 232 -1.85 16.74 -2.83
CA ALA A 232 -1.31 17.48 -1.70
C ALA A 232 -1.97 18.87 -1.61
N ALA A 233 -2.14 19.36 -0.37
CA ALA A 233 -2.76 20.66 -0.14
C ALA A 233 -1.80 21.84 -0.44
N ASP A 234 -0.51 21.66 -0.18
CA ASP A 234 0.51 22.71 -0.32
C ASP A 234 1.66 22.22 -1.22
N THR A 235 2.76 21.70 -0.65
CA THR A 235 3.90 21.20 -1.44
C THR A 235 3.90 19.68 -1.56
N LEU A 236 4.09 19.17 -2.77
CA LEU A 236 4.42 17.79 -3.08
C LEU A 236 5.89 17.70 -3.51
N ASN A 237 6.67 16.85 -2.85
CA ASN A 237 7.99 16.47 -3.37
C ASN A 237 7.79 15.16 -4.13
N LEU A 238 8.26 15.08 -5.37
CA LEU A 238 8.04 13.93 -6.23
C LEU A 238 9.18 12.93 -6.09
N GLY A 239 8.81 11.67 -5.86
CA GLY A 239 9.68 10.51 -6.12
C GLY A 239 9.41 9.95 -7.51
N TYR A 240 9.62 8.64 -7.70
CA TYR A 240 9.44 7.98 -8.99
C TYR A 240 8.03 7.37 -9.12
N LEU A 241 7.28 7.77 -10.14
CA LEU A 241 5.93 7.30 -10.47
C LEU A 241 5.95 6.64 -11.86
N GLN A 242 5.58 5.37 -11.96
CA GLN A 242 5.60 4.65 -13.25
C GLN A 242 4.36 3.80 -13.47
N SER A 243 3.67 4.05 -14.58
CA SER A 243 2.68 3.16 -15.15
C SER A 243 3.33 2.30 -16.22
N THR A 244 3.41 0.99 -16.00
CA THR A 244 4.21 0.07 -16.82
C THR A 244 3.45 -0.51 -18.02
N GLU A 245 2.12 -0.50 -18.01
CA GLU A 245 1.29 -1.03 -19.11
C GLU A 245 0.57 0.08 -19.89
N PHE A 246 0.22 -0.23 -21.14
CA PHE A 246 -0.52 0.68 -22.01
C PHE A 246 -1.91 1.01 -21.43
N GLY A 247 -2.25 2.30 -21.38
CA GLY A 247 -3.53 2.78 -20.87
C GLY A 247 -3.50 3.23 -19.41
N GLY A 248 -2.43 2.91 -18.67
CA GLY A 248 -2.25 3.47 -17.34
C GLY A 248 -1.66 4.89 -17.37
N GLY A 249 -1.74 5.59 -16.24
CA GLY A 249 -1.23 6.95 -16.19
C GLY A 249 -1.18 7.58 -14.82
N VAL A 250 -0.91 8.88 -14.80
CA VAL A 250 -0.50 9.60 -13.60
C VAL A 250 -1.29 10.91 -13.49
N LYS A 251 -1.94 11.14 -12.35
CA LYS A 251 -2.61 12.40 -11.99
C LYS A 251 -1.95 12.98 -10.76
N ILE A 252 -1.59 14.27 -10.81
CA ILE A 252 -0.96 14.97 -9.69
C ILE A 252 -1.73 16.26 -9.42
N THR A 253 -2.03 16.55 -8.17
CA THR A 253 -2.64 17.82 -7.74
C THR A 253 -1.94 18.35 -6.50
N ALA A 254 -1.23 19.47 -6.60
CA ALA A 254 -0.54 20.12 -5.48
C ALA A 254 -0.38 21.62 -5.75
N ALA A 255 -0.24 22.47 -4.72
CA ALA A 255 0.01 23.89 -4.94
C ALA A 255 1.44 24.14 -5.45
N LYS A 256 2.41 23.38 -4.91
CA LYS A 256 3.81 23.37 -5.32
C LYS A 256 4.31 21.95 -5.57
N ILE A 257 5.14 21.77 -6.59
CA ILE A 257 5.80 20.49 -6.90
C ILE A 257 7.32 20.71 -6.89
N ASN A 258 8.04 19.93 -6.09
CA ASN A 258 9.50 19.87 -6.09
C ASN A 258 9.96 18.54 -6.66
N ASP A 259 10.99 18.57 -7.49
CA ASP A 259 11.69 17.37 -7.93
C ASP A 259 12.59 16.82 -6.80
N GLY A 260 12.36 15.58 -6.38
CA GLY A 260 13.16 14.91 -5.35
C GLY A 260 14.30 14.06 -5.87
N ILE A 261 14.46 13.89 -7.20
CA ILE A 261 15.44 12.98 -7.81
C ILE A 261 16.26 13.78 -8.84
N THR A 262 17.58 13.87 -8.61
CA THR A 262 18.46 14.72 -9.43
C THR A 262 18.93 14.09 -10.74
N THR A 263 18.50 12.86 -11.05
CA THR A 263 18.98 12.09 -12.22
C THR A 263 17.86 11.24 -12.84
N GLY A 264 17.25 11.75 -13.92
CA GLY A 264 16.26 11.02 -14.74
C GLY A 264 14.83 11.53 -14.55
N GLY A 265 13.94 11.14 -15.47
CA GLY A 265 12.53 11.50 -15.39
C GLY A 265 11.80 10.73 -14.28
N ASN A 266 10.97 11.44 -13.53
CA ASN A 266 10.26 10.95 -12.36
C ASN A 266 8.89 10.38 -12.64
N ILE A 267 8.34 10.67 -13.81
CA ILE A 267 6.97 10.33 -14.17
C ILE A 267 6.99 9.55 -15.48
N GLU A 268 6.41 8.35 -15.43
CA GLU A 268 6.18 7.48 -16.58
C GLU A 268 4.71 7.06 -16.68
N GLY A 269 4.08 7.22 -17.84
CA GLY A 269 2.73 6.73 -18.12
C GLY A 269 2.16 7.19 -19.45
N SER A 270 1.09 6.53 -19.93
CA SER A 270 0.46 6.86 -21.22
C SER A 270 -0.36 8.15 -21.17
N PHE A 271 -0.95 8.47 -20.01
CA PHE A 271 -1.57 9.77 -19.77
C PHE A 271 -1.00 10.39 -18.49
N ILE A 272 -0.66 11.67 -18.55
CA ILE A 272 -0.10 12.44 -17.44
C ILE A 272 -0.90 13.72 -17.29
N ASP A 273 -1.54 13.94 -16.14
CA ASP A 273 -2.33 15.14 -15.82
C ASP A 273 -1.81 15.79 -14.54
N ILE A 274 -1.18 16.96 -14.67
CA ILE A 274 -0.56 17.70 -13.57
C ILE A 274 -1.36 18.98 -13.35
N LYS A 275 -1.84 19.17 -12.12
CA LYS A 275 -2.49 20.39 -11.64
C LYS A 275 -1.62 21.02 -10.55
N SER A 276 -0.86 22.03 -10.93
CA SER A 276 0.00 22.78 -10.02
C SER A 276 0.19 24.22 -10.49
N PRO A 277 -0.24 25.22 -9.72
CA PRO A 277 -0.02 26.63 -10.03
C PRO A 277 1.46 27.03 -10.12
N SER A 278 2.36 26.32 -9.41
CA SER A 278 3.79 26.65 -9.40
C SER A 278 4.58 26.06 -10.58
N MET A 279 3.97 25.17 -11.37
CA MET A 279 4.66 24.43 -12.42
C MET A 279 4.56 25.13 -13.78
N ASN A 280 5.65 25.08 -14.54
CA ASN A 280 5.71 25.54 -15.93
C ASN A 280 6.01 24.36 -16.88
N PRO A 281 5.78 24.52 -18.20
CA PRO A 281 5.99 23.43 -19.16
C PRO A 281 7.42 22.87 -19.19
N THR A 282 8.45 23.70 -19.08
CA THR A 282 9.86 23.28 -19.09
C THR A 282 10.21 22.37 -17.91
N LEU A 283 9.71 22.69 -16.72
CA LEU A 283 9.87 21.85 -15.54
C LEU A 283 9.08 20.54 -15.66
N VAL A 284 7.92 20.55 -16.33
CA VAL A 284 7.15 19.31 -16.61
C VAL A 284 7.92 18.39 -17.54
N GLU A 285 8.57 18.91 -18.58
CA GLU A 285 9.41 18.12 -19.48
C GLU A 285 10.58 17.47 -18.75
N GLN A 286 11.22 18.17 -17.81
CA GLN A 286 12.30 17.62 -16.98
C GLN A 286 11.84 16.49 -16.06
N LEU A 287 10.61 16.57 -15.55
CA LEU A 287 10.04 15.56 -14.66
C LEU A 287 9.57 14.29 -15.39
N ILE A 288 9.43 14.32 -16.72
CA ILE A 288 8.91 13.20 -17.50
C ILE A 288 10.07 12.48 -18.16
N ALA A 289 10.07 11.15 -18.14
CA ALA A 289 11.13 10.37 -18.79
C ALA A 289 11.16 10.66 -20.30
N GLU A 290 12.34 11.03 -20.81
CA GLU A 290 12.55 11.49 -22.20
C GLU A 290 11.97 10.51 -23.23
N LYS A 291 12.06 9.21 -22.95
CA LYS A 291 11.58 8.11 -23.81
C LYS A 291 10.05 8.11 -24.05
N ILE A 292 9.26 8.81 -23.24
CA ILE A 292 7.79 8.84 -23.37
C ILE A 292 7.22 10.22 -23.71
N LEU A 293 8.06 11.25 -23.83
CA LEU A 293 7.63 12.62 -24.17
C LEU A 293 6.85 12.68 -25.50
N GLU A 294 7.16 11.78 -26.43
CA GLU A 294 6.54 11.75 -27.76
C GLU A 294 5.30 10.87 -27.83
N SER A 295 5.12 9.93 -26.89
CA SER A 295 4.05 8.91 -26.94
C SER A 295 2.96 9.10 -25.88
N ALA A 296 3.22 9.85 -24.80
CA ALA A 296 2.26 10.12 -23.73
C ALA A 296 1.36 11.35 -24.02
N LEU A 297 0.13 11.38 -23.50
CA LEU A 297 -0.67 12.61 -23.45
C LEU A 297 -0.36 13.39 -22.16
N ILE A 298 0.28 14.55 -22.28
CA ILE A 298 0.72 15.35 -21.13
C ILE A 298 -0.13 16.62 -21.00
N LYS A 299 -0.79 16.78 -19.85
CA LYS A 299 -1.56 17.97 -19.48
C LYS A 299 -0.96 18.66 -18.26
N LEU A 300 -0.83 19.98 -18.35
CA LEU A 300 -0.50 20.88 -17.25
C LEU A 300 -1.61 21.91 -17.12
N ASN A 301 -2.25 21.99 -15.95
CA ASN A 301 -3.30 22.97 -15.66
C ASN A 301 -4.36 23.05 -16.78
N TYR A 302 -4.88 21.89 -17.19
CA TYR A 302 -5.87 21.71 -18.26
C TYR A 302 -5.38 21.93 -19.70
N GLN A 303 -4.13 22.37 -19.90
CA GLN A 303 -3.55 22.58 -21.22
C GLN A 303 -2.67 21.39 -21.63
N VAL A 304 -2.77 20.97 -22.88
CA VAL A 304 -1.90 19.91 -23.41
C VAL A 304 -0.53 20.52 -23.73
N VAL A 305 0.51 20.08 -23.03
CA VAL A 305 1.86 20.64 -23.14
C VAL A 305 2.86 19.72 -23.84
N GLY A 306 2.59 18.41 -23.93
CA GLY A 306 3.49 17.44 -24.56
C GLY A 306 2.75 16.24 -25.18
N GLY A 307 3.51 15.35 -25.83
CA GLY A 307 2.97 14.18 -26.52
C GLY A 307 2.75 14.31 -28.02
N SER A 308 2.35 13.21 -28.65
CA SER A 308 2.04 13.17 -30.09
C SER A 308 0.99 14.21 -30.48
N LEU A 309 -0.01 14.44 -29.62
CA LEU A 309 -1.04 15.46 -29.85
C LEU A 309 -0.48 16.89 -29.83
N SER A 310 0.49 17.19 -28.96
CA SER A 310 1.15 18.50 -28.94
C SER A 310 1.96 18.70 -30.22
N ASN A 311 2.70 17.67 -30.63
CA ASN A 311 3.51 17.66 -31.84
C ASN A 311 2.66 17.83 -33.10
N SER A 312 1.51 17.15 -33.20
CA SER A 312 0.58 17.32 -34.32
C SER A 312 0.01 18.73 -34.39
N ARG A 313 -0.30 19.38 -33.26
CA ARG A 313 -0.76 20.77 -33.26
C ARG A 313 0.35 21.73 -33.70
N LYS A 314 1.59 21.53 -33.24
CA LYS A 314 2.74 22.33 -33.66
C LYS A 314 2.99 22.18 -35.16
N PHE A 315 3.03 20.95 -35.66
CA PHE A 315 3.14 20.66 -37.09
C PHE A 315 2.03 21.32 -37.92
N MET A 316 0.77 21.23 -37.47
CA MET A 316 -0.35 21.90 -38.14
C MET A 316 -0.20 23.42 -38.14
N SER A 317 0.19 24.01 -37.00
CA SER A 317 0.47 25.44 -36.91
C SER A 317 1.57 25.87 -37.89
N ASP A 318 2.67 25.12 -37.95
CA ASP A 318 3.80 25.41 -38.83
C ASP A 318 3.41 25.26 -40.31
N LEU A 319 2.54 24.29 -40.63
CA LEU A 319 1.98 24.12 -41.97
C LEU A 319 1.08 25.30 -42.38
N PHE A 320 0.27 25.84 -41.44
CA PHE A 320 -0.55 27.02 -41.72
C PHE A 320 0.29 28.29 -41.86
N VAL A 321 1.30 28.48 -41.02
CA VAL A 321 2.20 29.65 -41.08
C VAL A 321 3.01 29.62 -42.38
N SER A 322 3.55 28.46 -42.77
CA SER A 322 4.25 28.32 -44.05
C SER A 322 3.34 28.57 -45.25
N GLN A 323 2.10 28.06 -45.26
CA GLN A 323 1.14 28.37 -46.33
C GLN A 323 0.75 29.86 -46.38
N GLN A 324 0.65 30.54 -45.24
CA GLN A 324 0.45 31.99 -45.21
C GLN A 324 1.66 32.78 -45.73
N GLN A 325 2.88 32.33 -45.44
CA GLN A 325 4.09 32.95 -45.99
C GLN A 325 4.20 32.74 -47.51
N LEU A 326 3.90 31.54 -48.00
CA LEU A 326 3.85 31.25 -49.44
C LEU A 326 2.78 32.10 -50.15
N SER A 327 1.57 32.19 -49.62
CA SER A 327 0.51 33.03 -50.20
C SER A 327 0.80 34.53 -50.13
N ASN A 328 1.50 35.01 -49.10
CA ASN A 328 1.97 36.40 -49.05
C ASN A 328 3.12 36.71 -50.02
N SER A 329 3.92 35.70 -50.40
CA SER A 329 4.98 35.83 -51.41
C SER A 329 4.46 35.76 -52.86
N LEU A 330 3.24 35.25 -53.06
CA LEU A 330 2.53 35.13 -54.33
C LEU A 330 1.55 36.29 -54.58
N LYS A 331 1.85 37.49 -54.08
CA LYS A 331 1.15 38.70 -54.54
C LYS A 331 1.52 38.91 -56.01
N PHE A 332 0.67 38.37 -56.89
CA PHE A 332 0.68 38.63 -58.30
C PHE A 332 0.53 40.14 -58.46
N ASP A 333 1.60 40.83 -58.86
CA ASP A 333 1.52 42.23 -59.24
C ASP A 333 0.92 42.27 -60.65
N PRO A 334 -0.33 42.75 -60.83
CA PRO A 334 -0.96 42.79 -62.14
C PRO A 334 -0.34 43.85 -63.06
N THR A 335 0.65 44.62 -62.61
CA THR A 335 1.33 45.66 -63.42
C THR A 335 2.62 45.19 -64.11
N VAL A 336 3.20 44.05 -63.71
CA VAL A 336 4.26 43.39 -64.50
C VAL A 336 3.59 42.51 -65.56
N GLY A 337 3.37 43.11 -66.73
CA GLY A 337 2.89 42.42 -67.92
C GLY A 337 3.74 41.19 -68.26
N LEU A 338 3.12 40.21 -68.93
CA LEU A 338 3.63 38.92 -69.40
C LEU A 338 4.86 38.98 -70.35
N LYS A 339 5.83 39.87 -70.14
CA LYS A 339 6.98 40.10 -71.03
C LYS A 339 8.29 39.45 -70.62
N GLU A 340 8.38 38.78 -69.47
CA GLU A 340 9.63 38.13 -69.02
C GLU A 340 9.62 36.60 -69.01
N LEU A 341 8.62 35.94 -69.60
CA LEU A 341 8.56 34.47 -69.70
C LEU A 341 9.01 33.91 -71.07
N VAL A 342 9.69 34.70 -71.90
CA VAL A 342 10.30 34.16 -73.13
C VAL A 342 11.81 34.07 -72.95
N ASN A 343 12.27 32.88 -72.58
CA ASN A 343 13.68 32.50 -72.64
C ASN A 343 14.06 32.30 -74.12
N ILE A 344 14.54 33.36 -74.81
CA ILE A 344 14.97 33.32 -76.22
C ILE A 344 16.48 33.04 -76.33
N ASP A 345 16.99 32.02 -75.65
CA ASP A 345 18.37 31.55 -75.84
C ASP A 345 18.44 30.09 -76.34
N LEU A 346 17.42 29.67 -77.09
CA LEU A 346 17.36 28.36 -77.77
C LEU A 346 17.31 28.46 -79.29
N LEU A 347 17.85 29.53 -79.88
CA LEU A 347 18.07 29.64 -81.32
C LEU A 347 19.38 30.37 -81.62
N LYS A 348 20.50 29.65 -81.50
CA LYS A 348 21.69 29.71 -82.37
C LYS A 348 22.48 28.41 -82.25
#